data_AF-A0A850LUS4-F1
#
_entry.id   AF-A0A850LUS4-F1
#
_cell.length_a   1.000
_cell.length_b   1.000
_cell.length_c   1.000
_cell.angle_alpha   90.00
_cell.angle_beta   90.00
_cell.angle_gamma   90.00
#
_symmetry.space_group_name_H-M   'P 1'
#
loop_
_entity.id
_entity.type
_entity.pdbx_description
1 polymer ?
#
loop_
_entity_poly.entity_id
_entity_poly.type
_entity_poly.pdbx_seq_one_letter_code
_entity_poly.pdbx_strand_id
1 'polypeptide(L)'
;MTEISKELKIMLIVDVITAFIYGFLFMIIPEVVYVLRNYPHFAPQFWRLWGGTCFAMGIFCLIAVKRAEWENIKIFLEFGILWLIFAIVVNMLAFTIVIYSATALLNQWVDNILIIVLIIANSYFYIRENK
;
A
#
# COMPACT_ATOMS: atom_id res chain seq x y z
N MET A 1 -17.60 23.46 4.37
CA MET A 1 -16.91 22.15 4.44
C MET A 1 -17.08 21.50 3.09
N THR A 2 -15.98 21.19 2.42
CA THR A 2 -16.01 20.62 1.06
C THR A 2 -15.98 19.10 1.17
N GLU A 3 -17.02 18.44 0.67
CA GLU A 3 -17.07 16.99 0.55
C GLU A 3 -16.14 16.54 -0.58
N ILE A 4 -15.47 15.41 -0.41
CA ILE A 4 -14.59 14.85 -1.44
C ILE A 4 -15.38 14.45 -2.70
N SER A 5 -14.72 14.49 -3.84
CA SER A 5 -15.31 13.98 -5.08
C SER A 5 -15.60 12.47 -5.02
N LYS A 6 -16.57 12.04 -5.85
CA LYS A 6 -16.92 10.62 -5.97
C LYS A 6 -15.74 9.77 -6.42
N GLU A 7 -14.88 10.30 -7.29
CA GLU A 7 -13.72 9.56 -7.80
C GLU A 7 -12.66 9.39 -6.72
N LEU A 8 -12.40 10.40 -5.87
CA LEU A 8 -11.50 10.23 -4.73
C LEU A 8 -12.08 9.21 -3.73
N LYS A 9 -13.39 9.20 -3.52
CA LYS A 9 -14.03 8.19 -2.67
C LYS A 9 -13.83 6.77 -3.22
N ILE A 10 -13.93 6.60 -4.55
CA ILE A 10 -13.63 5.32 -5.20
C ILE A 10 -12.16 4.95 -5.04
N MET A 11 -11.24 5.91 -5.22
CA MET A 11 -9.81 5.68 -5.03
C MET A 11 -9.49 5.21 -3.61
N LEU A 12 -10.06 5.85 -2.59
CA LEU A 12 -9.91 5.43 -1.20
C LEU A 12 -10.45 4.01 -0.97
N ILE A 13 -11.53 3.60 -1.64
CA ILE A 13 -12.04 2.22 -1.57
C ILE A 13 -11.05 1.24 -2.23
N VAL A 14 -10.42 1.61 -3.35
CA VAL A 14 -9.37 0.81 -3.98
C VAL A 14 -8.18 0.64 -3.02
N ASP A 15 -7.78 1.71 -2.33
CA ASP A 15 -6.74 1.66 -1.31
C ASP A 15 -7.13 0.73 -0.15
N VAL A 16 -8.37 0.82 0.36
CA VAL A 16 -8.89 -0.08 1.41
C VAL A 16 -8.77 -1.54 0.99
N ILE A 17 -9.26 -1.88 -0.22
CA ILE A 17 -9.26 -3.25 -0.71
C ILE A 17 -7.83 -3.76 -0.86
N THR A 18 -6.96 -2.95 -1.48
CA THR A 18 -5.56 -3.34 -1.71
C THR A 18 -4.81 -3.52 -0.40
N ALA A 19 -4.97 -2.56 0.53
CA ALA A 19 -4.35 -2.58 1.84
C ALA A 19 -4.82 -3.77 2.68
N PHE A 20 -6.10 -4.15 2.62
CA PHE A 20 -6.59 -5.33 3.32
C PHE A 20 -6.18 -6.65 2.67
N ILE A 21 -6.08 -6.73 1.34
CA ILE A 21 -5.53 -7.91 0.66
C ILE A 21 -4.09 -8.12 1.10
N TYR A 22 -3.23 -7.12 0.96
CA TYR A 22 -1.83 -7.22 1.41
C TYR A 22 -1.73 -7.42 2.92
N GLY A 23 -2.56 -6.71 3.69
CA GLY A 23 -2.62 -6.86 5.14
C GLY A 23 -2.93 -8.30 5.54
N PHE A 24 -3.96 -8.90 4.96
CA PHE A 24 -4.32 -10.29 5.24
C PHE A 24 -3.22 -11.28 4.80
N LEU A 25 -2.73 -11.14 3.57
CA LEU A 25 -1.72 -12.04 3.00
C LEU A 25 -0.44 -12.07 3.85
N PHE A 26 0.08 -10.90 4.23
CA PHE A 26 1.35 -10.79 4.94
C PHE A 26 1.22 -10.89 6.47
N MET A 27 0.06 -10.57 7.05
CA MET A 27 -0.16 -10.66 8.50
C MET A 27 -0.66 -12.04 8.93
N ILE A 28 -1.64 -12.60 8.22
CA ILE A 28 -2.35 -13.81 8.66
C ILE A 28 -1.71 -15.07 8.10
N ILE A 29 -1.30 -15.05 6.83
CA ILE A 29 -0.76 -16.23 6.13
C ILE A 29 0.61 -16.00 5.43
N PRO A 30 1.60 -15.37 6.10
CA PRO A 30 2.88 -15.05 5.48
C PRO A 30 3.65 -16.28 4.99
N GLU A 31 3.49 -17.44 5.63
CA GLU A 31 4.12 -18.71 5.23
C GLU A 31 3.63 -19.16 3.85
N VAL A 32 2.33 -19.01 3.56
CA VAL A 32 1.75 -19.36 2.27
C VAL A 32 2.31 -18.44 1.18
N VAL A 33 2.37 -17.14 1.46
CA VAL A 33 2.95 -16.14 0.56
C VAL A 33 4.42 -16.45 0.29
N TYR A 34 5.17 -16.84 1.31
CA TYR A 34 6.59 -17.19 1.19
C TYR A 34 6.81 -18.36 0.23
N VAL A 35 6.05 -19.45 0.41
CA VAL A 35 6.14 -20.64 -0.44
C VAL A 35 5.74 -20.32 -1.88
N LEU A 36 4.64 -19.60 -2.08
CA LEU A 36 4.15 -19.24 -3.42
C LEU A 36 5.11 -18.31 -4.17
N ARG A 37 5.73 -17.36 -3.46
CA ARG A 37 6.67 -16.40 -4.06
C ARG A 37 8.08 -16.95 -4.21
N ASN A 38 8.39 -18.08 -3.59
CA ASN A 38 9.73 -18.67 -3.57
C ASN A 38 10.80 -17.63 -3.18
N TYR A 39 10.53 -16.91 -2.08
CA TYR A 39 11.39 -15.82 -1.62
C TYR A 39 12.69 -16.39 -1.01
N PRO A 40 13.85 -15.71 -1.13
CA PRO A 40 15.13 -16.25 -0.65
C PRO A 40 15.24 -16.32 0.87
N HIS A 41 14.55 -15.43 1.60
CA HIS A 41 14.61 -15.35 3.06
C HIS A 41 13.21 -15.20 3.65
N PHE A 42 12.94 -15.92 4.74
CA PHE A 42 11.68 -15.81 5.47
C PHE A 42 11.93 -15.39 6.90
N ALA A 43 11.35 -14.26 7.27
CA ALA A 43 11.37 -13.75 8.63
C ALA A 43 9.93 -13.35 9.00
N PRO A 44 9.16 -14.27 9.62
CA PRO A 44 7.73 -14.11 9.83
C PRO A 44 7.36 -12.81 10.56
N GLN A 45 8.19 -12.37 11.51
CA GLN A 45 7.96 -11.12 12.25
C GLN A 45 7.94 -9.88 11.35
N PHE A 46 8.84 -9.81 10.36
CA PHE A 46 8.90 -8.67 9.44
C PHE A 46 7.77 -8.69 8.43
N TRP A 47 7.38 -9.88 7.98
CA TRP A 47 6.25 -10.05 7.06
C TRP A 47 4.94 -9.68 7.75
N ARG A 48 4.76 -10.12 9.00
CA ARG A 48 3.59 -9.74 9.80
C ARG A 48 3.56 -8.27 10.13
N LEU A 49 4.73 -7.66 10.40
CA LEU A 49 4.82 -6.22 10.61
C LEU A 49 4.38 -5.46 9.36
N TRP A 50 4.86 -5.86 8.18
CA TRP A 50 4.44 -5.30 6.90
C TRP A 50 2.93 -5.48 6.65
N GLY A 51 2.40 -6.67 6.88
CA GLY A 51 0.95 -6.90 6.80
C GLY A 51 0.17 -6.03 7.79
N GLY A 52 0.67 -5.86 9.01
CA GLY A 52 0.07 -5.01 10.04
C GLY A 52 0.03 -3.54 9.65
N THR A 53 1.09 -3.02 9.04
CA THR A 53 1.11 -1.63 8.55
C THR A 53 0.15 -1.45 7.37
N CYS A 54 0.10 -2.39 6.42
CA CYS A 54 -0.92 -2.39 5.36
C CYS A 54 -2.35 -2.40 5.94
N PHE A 55 -2.61 -3.26 6.93
CA PHE A 55 -3.93 -3.35 7.56
C PHE A 55 -4.33 -2.04 8.26
N ALA A 56 -3.39 -1.41 8.97
CA ALA A 56 -3.60 -0.10 9.59
C ALA A 56 -3.89 1.00 8.55
N MET A 57 -3.18 1.00 7.42
CA MET A 57 -3.47 1.90 6.29
C MET A 57 -4.88 1.68 5.74
N GLY A 58 -5.31 0.41 5.57
CA GLY A 58 -6.67 0.08 5.16
C GLY A 58 -7.73 0.63 6.11
N ILE A 59 -7.49 0.58 7.42
CA ILE A 59 -8.39 1.19 8.43
C ILE A 59 -8.44 2.71 8.25
N PHE A 60 -7.30 3.38 8.07
CA PHE A 60 -7.29 4.84 7.85
C PHE A 60 -8.04 5.24 6.58
N CYS A 61 -7.85 4.53 5.47
CA CYS A 61 -8.61 4.76 4.24
C CYS A 61 -10.12 4.52 4.45
N LEU A 62 -10.51 3.51 5.23
CA LEU A 62 -11.92 3.24 5.54
C LEU A 62 -12.54 4.37 6.38
N ILE A 63 -11.79 4.91 7.35
CA ILE A 63 -12.21 6.07 8.13
C ILE A 63 -12.35 7.30 7.23
N ALA A 64 -11.41 7.51 6.30
CA ALA A 64 -11.46 8.60 5.33
C ALA A 64 -12.72 8.51 4.45
N VAL A 65 -13.05 7.32 3.91
CA VAL A 65 -14.28 7.09 3.14
C VAL A 65 -15.55 7.44 3.91
N LYS A 66 -15.57 7.16 5.23
CA LYS A 66 -16.72 7.45 6.10
C LYS A 66 -16.85 8.94 6.45
N ARG A 67 -15.72 9.63 6.68
CA ARG A 67 -15.74 11.05 7.04
C ARG A 67 -16.04 11.94 5.84
N ALA A 68 -15.55 11.59 4.65
CA ALA A 68 -15.78 12.29 3.38
C ALA A 68 -15.51 13.82 3.36
N GLU A 69 -14.89 14.38 4.40
CA GLU A 69 -14.53 15.80 4.48
C GLU A 69 -13.08 16.01 4.07
N TRP A 70 -12.84 16.89 3.09
CA TRP A 70 -11.50 17.12 2.53
C TRP A 70 -10.44 17.44 3.59
N GLU A 71 -10.73 18.37 4.49
CA GLU A 71 -9.75 18.79 5.51
C GLU A 71 -9.32 17.67 6.45
N ASN A 72 -10.23 16.75 6.76
CA ASN A 72 -9.91 15.59 7.56
C ASN A 72 -9.08 14.56 6.77
N ILE A 73 -9.32 14.45 5.46
CA ILE A 73 -8.75 13.40 4.60
C ILE A 73 -7.38 13.79 4.07
N LYS A 74 -7.11 15.09 3.92
CA LYS A 74 -5.86 15.63 3.39
C LYS A 74 -4.63 15.05 4.06
N ILE A 75 -4.60 15.06 5.40
CA ILE A 75 -3.48 14.52 6.19
C ILE A 75 -3.36 13.01 6.02
N PHE A 76 -4.48 12.27 5.93
CA PHE A 76 -4.45 10.83 5.71
C PHE A 76 -3.89 10.46 4.33
N LEU A 77 -4.24 11.22 3.29
CA LEU A 77 -3.69 11.03 1.94
C LEU A 77 -2.19 11.36 1.90
N GLU A 78 -1.75 12.46 2.50
CA GLU A 78 -0.33 12.81 2.59
C GLU A 78 0.46 11.69 3.28
N PHE A 79 -0.04 11.22 4.42
CA PHE A 79 0.58 10.12 5.15
C PHE A 79 0.63 8.83 4.32
N GLY A 80 -0.46 8.49 3.62
CA GLY A 80 -0.51 7.31 2.76
C GLY A 80 0.45 7.39 1.57
N ILE A 81 0.54 8.55 0.91
CA ILE A 81 1.49 8.78 -0.18
C ILE A 81 2.93 8.65 0.34
N LEU A 82 3.26 9.28 1.47
CA LEU A 82 4.59 9.16 2.08
C LEU A 82 4.92 7.72 2.46
N TRP A 83 3.97 7.00 3.05
CA TRP A 83 4.15 5.59 3.40
C TRP A 83 4.45 4.74 2.16
N LEU A 84 3.70 4.94 1.07
CA LEU A 84 3.95 4.26 -0.21
C LEU A 84 5.31 4.63 -0.82
N ILE A 85 5.75 5.89 -0.69
CA ILE A 85 7.09 6.33 -1.12
C ILE A 85 8.18 5.60 -0.33
N PHE A 86 8.04 5.47 1.00
CA PHE A 86 8.99 4.70 1.79
C PHE A 86 8.98 3.21 1.43
N ALA A 87 7.79 2.64 1.18
CA ALA A 87 7.66 1.26 0.73
C ALA A 87 8.40 1.00 -0.58
N ILE A 88 8.22 1.85 -1.60
CA ILE A 88 8.91 1.67 -2.88
C ILE A 88 10.42 1.84 -2.72
N VAL A 89 10.90 2.78 -1.89
CA VAL A 89 12.34 2.93 -1.60
C VAL A 89 12.91 1.66 -0.98
N VAL A 90 12.24 1.09 0.03
CA VAL A 90 12.65 -0.18 0.67
C VAL A 90 12.69 -1.31 -0.35
N ASN A 91 11.66 -1.43 -1.20
CA ASN A 91 11.61 -2.45 -2.22
C ASN A 91 12.70 -2.30 -3.29
N MET A 92 13.05 -1.06 -3.66
CA MET A 92 14.12 -0.80 -4.63
C MET A 92 15.49 -1.10 -4.05
N LEU A 93 15.73 -0.78 -2.78
CA LEU A 93 16.95 -1.17 -2.07
C LEU A 93 17.08 -2.70 -1.97
N ALA A 94 15.97 -3.42 -1.86
CA ALA A 94 16.00 -4.87 -1.78
C ALA A 94 16.58 -5.52 -3.05
N PHE A 95 16.50 -4.90 -4.23
CA PHE A 95 17.12 -5.42 -5.45
C PHE A 95 18.66 -5.41 -5.43
N THR A 96 19.28 -4.55 -4.64
CA THR A 96 20.76 -4.46 -4.58
C THR A 96 21.36 -5.40 -3.54
N ILE A 97 20.55 -5.83 -2.56
CA ILE A 97 21.01 -6.60 -1.40
C ILE A 97 20.61 -8.07 -1.49
N VAL A 98 19.47 -8.37 -2.11
CA VAL A 98 18.86 -9.71 -2.08
C VAL A 98 19.01 -10.41 -3.43
N ILE A 99 19.39 -11.69 -3.39
CA ILE A 99 19.45 -12.56 -4.57
C ILE A 99 18.11 -13.25 -4.74
N TYR A 100 17.38 -12.90 -5.80
CA TYR A 100 16.03 -13.41 -6.05
C TYR A 100 16.01 -14.65 -6.94
N SER A 101 15.04 -15.55 -6.68
CA SER A 101 14.57 -16.48 -7.70
C SER A 101 13.80 -15.73 -8.79
N ALA A 102 13.65 -16.31 -9.99
CA ALA A 102 12.89 -15.67 -11.08
C ALA A 102 11.44 -15.33 -10.64
N THR A 103 10.79 -16.24 -9.92
CA THR A 103 9.44 -16.03 -9.38
C THR A 103 9.40 -14.89 -8.36
N ALA A 104 10.36 -14.84 -7.42
CA ALA A 104 10.41 -13.78 -6.43
C ALA A 104 10.69 -12.41 -7.06
N LEU A 105 11.57 -12.36 -8.07
CA LEU A 105 11.89 -11.15 -8.82
C LEU A 105 10.66 -10.60 -9.56
N LEU A 106 9.89 -11.47 -10.23
CA LEU A 106 8.65 -11.09 -10.90
C LEU A 106 7.62 -10.54 -9.90
N ASN A 107 7.43 -11.19 -8.75
CA ASN A 107 6.52 -10.70 -7.71
C ASN A 107 6.96 -9.34 -7.16
N GLN A 108 8.26 -9.12 -6.95
CA GLN A 108 8.80 -7.84 -6.49
C GLN A 108 8.53 -6.71 -7.49
N TRP A 109 8.66 -6.97 -8.79
CA TRP A 109 8.31 -6.00 -9.83
C TRP A 109 6.81 -5.70 -9.86
N VAL A 110 5.96 -6.71 -9.73
CA VAL A 110 4.50 -6.52 -9.66
C VAL A 110 4.12 -5.64 -8.47
N ASP A 111 4.67 -5.91 -7.29
CA ASP A 111 4.43 -5.10 -6.09
C ASP A 111 4.89 -3.64 -6.31
N ASN A 112 6.04 -3.43 -6.95
CA ASN A 112 6.55 -2.10 -7.23
C ASN A 112 5.69 -1.31 -8.22
N ILE A 113 5.24 -1.97 -9.29
CA ILE A 113 4.33 -1.35 -10.27
C ILE A 113 3.02 -0.95 -9.59
N LEU A 114 2.46 -1.84 -8.76
CA LEU A 114 1.25 -1.55 -7.99
C LEU A 114 1.45 -0.32 -7.09
N ILE A 115 2.53 -0.28 -6.31
CA ILE A 115 2.83 0.86 -5.42
C ILE A 115 2.98 2.15 -6.21
N ILE A 116 3.70 2.14 -7.34
CA ILE A 116 3.87 3.33 -8.20
C ILE A 116 2.52 3.82 -8.73
N VAL A 117 1.66 2.92 -9.20
CA VAL A 117 0.32 3.27 -9.67
C VAL A 117 -0.50 3.92 -8.55
N LEU A 118 -0.47 3.36 -7.34
CA LEU A 118 -1.18 3.92 -6.18
C LEU A 118 -0.62 5.29 -5.77
N ILE A 119 0.70 5.49 -5.80
CA ILE A 119 1.33 6.80 -5.53
C ILE A 119 0.85 7.84 -6.54
N ILE A 120 0.88 7.51 -7.83
CA ILE A 120 0.47 8.42 -8.91
C ILE A 120 -1.01 8.76 -8.79
N ALA A 121 -1.86 7.75 -8.59
CA ALA A 121 -3.31 7.95 -8.46
C ALA A 121 -3.65 8.81 -7.24
N ASN A 122 -3.11 8.49 -6.06
CA ASN A 122 -3.34 9.27 -4.85
C ASN A 122 -2.80 10.70 -4.96
N SER A 123 -1.60 10.88 -5.51
CA SER A 123 -1.03 12.22 -5.73
C SER A 123 -1.86 13.05 -6.71
N TYR A 124 -2.36 12.42 -7.78
CA TYR A 124 -3.24 13.09 -8.75
C TYR A 124 -4.52 13.59 -8.08
N PHE A 125 -5.23 12.75 -7.33
CA PHE A 125 -6.45 13.16 -6.64
C PHE A 125 -6.18 14.20 -5.55
N TYR A 126 -5.07 14.08 -4.83
CA TYR A 126 -4.66 15.06 -3.84
C TYR A 126 -4.45 16.46 -4.45
N ILE A 127 -3.74 16.54 -5.58
CA ILE A 127 -3.53 17.82 -6.28
C ILE A 127 -4.84 18.35 -6.87
N ARG A 128 -5.71 17.48 -7.35
CA ARG A 128 -7.00 17.86 -7.95
C ARG A 128 -7.96 18.48 -6.93
N GLU A 129 -8.04 17.92 -5.72
CA GLU A 129 -8.94 18.41 -4.66
C GLU A 129 -8.41 19.66 -3.93
N ASN A 130 -7.11 19.92 -4.00
CA ASN A 130 -6.52 21.16 -3.47
C ASN A 130 -6.71 22.37 -4.40
N LYS A 131 -7.24 22.18 -5.62
CA LYS A 131 -7.52 23.26 -6.57
C LYS A 131 -8.96 23.73 -6.44
#